data_AF-A0A1W1VQ99-F1
#
_entry.id   AF-A0A1W1VQ99-F1
#
_cell.length_a   1.000
_cell.length_b   1.000
_cell.length_c   1.000
_cell.angle_alpha   90.00
_cell.angle_beta   90.00
_cell.angle_gamma   90.00
#
_symmetry.space_group_name_H-M   'P 1'
#
loop_
_entity.id
_entity.type
_entity.pdbx_description
1 polymer ?
#
loop_
_entity_poly.entity_id
_entity_poly.type
_entity_poly.pdbx_seq_one_letter_code
_entity_poly.pdbx_strand_id
1 'polypeptide(L)'
;MFKNSRVVPLDHSHTYGKGDDMNTKTKKYDASYKFGNTTVHVVAPPPISDEQKEIILEEFHRAGWAIWNSLSIEEQLKLNEEAEAEKA
;
A
#
# COMPACT_ATOMS: atom_id res chain seq x y z
N MET A 1 37.63 62.33 22.76
CA MET A 1 37.31 61.50 21.57
C MET A 1 37.72 60.07 21.88
N PHE A 2 36.76 59.21 22.24
CA PHE A 2 37.02 57.79 22.50
C PHE A 2 36.01 56.99 21.70
N LYS A 3 36.51 56.23 20.71
CA LYS A 3 35.73 55.40 19.81
C LYS A 3 35.27 54.17 20.59
N ASN A 4 33.97 54.07 20.88
CA ASN A 4 33.39 52.83 21.40
C ASN A 4 33.50 51.76 20.31
N SER A 5 34.46 50.86 20.48
CA SER A 5 34.64 49.66 19.65
C SER A 5 33.48 48.71 19.93
N ARG A 6 32.60 48.49 18.94
CA ARG A 6 31.60 47.40 18.97
C ARG A 6 32.35 46.08 18.89
N VAL A 7 32.39 45.33 19.99
CA VAL A 7 32.97 43.99 20.06
C VAL A 7 31.87 42.95 19.86
N VAL A 8 31.31 42.86 18.66
CA VAL A 8 30.64 41.64 18.16
C VAL A 8 30.87 41.52 16.66
N PRO A 9 31.54 40.47 16.16
CA PRO A 9 31.57 40.19 14.72
C PRO A 9 30.16 39.79 14.26
N LEU A 10 29.59 40.56 13.33
CA LEU A 10 28.23 40.38 12.83
C LEU A 10 28.13 39.42 11.63
N ASP A 11 29.05 38.47 11.52
CA ASP A 11 29.10 37.53 10.40
C ASP A 11 29.42 36.11 10.90
N HIS A 12 28.54 35.58 11.74
CA HIS A 12 28.39 34.13 11.84
C HIS A 12 27.32 33.76 10.83
N SER A 13 27.74 33.50 9.60
CA SER A 13 26.91 32.69 8.70
C SER A 13 26.70 31.35 9.41
N HIS A 14 25.47 31.13 9.90
CA HIS A 14 25.07 29.79 10.29
C HIS A 14 25.12 28.96 9.01
N THR A 15 26.21 28.21 8.84
CA THR A 15 26.25 27.09 7.92
C THR A 15 25.22 26.10 8.45
N TYR A 16 24.00 26.18 7.95
CA TYR A 16 23.10 25.04 8.01
C TYR A 16 23.83 23.95 7.22
N GLY A 17 24.54 23.07 7.93
CA GLY A 17 24.98 21.80 7.38
C GLY A 17 23.73 21.23 6.72
N LYS A 18 23.77 21.11 5.39
CA LYS A 18 22.71 20.54 4.59
C LYS A 18 22.53 19.14 5.16
N GLY A 19 21.54 19.01 6.05
CA GLY A 19 21.30 17.79 6.79
C GLY A 19 21.24 16.67 5.79
N ASP A 20 21.88 15.55 6.14
CA ASP A 20 21.90 14.34 5.32
C ASP A 20 20.52 14.18 4.68
N ASP A 21 20.49 14.24 3.34
CA ASP A 21 19.29 14.10 2.53
C ASP A 21 18.61 12.84 3.04
N MET A 22 17.54 13.00 3.83
CA MET A 22 16.89 11.91 4.56
C MET A 22 16.30 10.99 3.52
N ASN A 23 17.11 10.03 3.09
CA ASN A 23 16.84 8.91 2.21
C ASN A 23 15.53 9.12 1.45
N THR A 24 15.58 9.96 0.41
CA THR A 24 14.50 10.19 -0.53
C THR A 24 14.31 8.92 -1.36
N LYS A 25 13.96 7.81 -0.71
CA LYS A 25 13.40 6.63 -1.35
C LYS A 25 12.09 7.09 -1.96
N THR A 26 12.17 7.51 -3.22
CA THR A 26 11.03 7.68 -4.11
C THR A 26 10.26 6.37 -4.09
N LYS A 27 9.21 6.32 -3.27
CA LYS A 27 8.31 5.16 -3.21
C LYS A 27 7.75 4.99 -4.62
N LYS A 28 8.05 3.84 -5.25
CA LYS A 28 7.53 3.51 -6.58
C LYS A 28 6.07 3.14 -6.41
N TYR A 29 5.18 4.04 -6.84
CA TYR A 29 3.75 3.81 -6.88
C TYR A 29 3.36 3.34 -8.26
N ASP A 30 2.44 2.40 -8.33
CA ASP A 30 1.87 1.87 -9.56
C ASP A 30 0.82 2.83 -10.13
N ALA A 31 0.02 3.42 -9.24
CA ALA A 31 -0.93 4.49 -9.58
C ALA A 31 -1.01 5.51 -8.46
N SER A 32 -1.45 6.72 -8.78
CA SER A 32 -1.74 7.77 -7.78
C SER A 32 -3.01 8.50 -8.17
N TYR A 33 -4.00 8.49 -7.27
CA TYR A 33 -5.29 9.15 -7.47
C TYR A 33 -5.41 10.34 -6.52
N LYS A 34 -5.88 11.48 -7.02
CA LYS A 34 -6.18 12.66 -6.20
C LYS A 34 -7.67 12.87 -6.06
N PHE A 35 -8.14 12.96 -4.83
CA PHE A 35 -9.52 13.27 -4.47
C PHE A 35 -9.50 14.52 -3.58
N GLY A 36 -9.70 15.70 -4.18
CA GLY A 36 -9.60 16.98 -3.46
C GLY A 36 -8.23 17.17 -2.82
N ASN A 37 -8.17 17.19 -1.48
CA ASN A 37 -6.93 17.31 -0.70
C ASN A 37 -6.26 15.95 -0.40
N THR A 38 -6.88 14.83 -0.73
CA THR A 38 -6.36 13.49 -0.45
C THR A 38 -5.66 12.92 -1.68
N THR A 39 -4.46 12.35 -1.49
CA THR A 39 -3.75 11.59 -2.55
C THR A 39 -3.64 10.13 -2.10
N VAL A 40 -4.19 9.21 -2.89
CA VAL A 40 -4.09 7.76 -2.68
C VAL A 40 -2.98 7.25 -3.60
N HIS A 41 -2.00 6.58 -3.03
CA HIS A 41 -0.93 5.94 -3.77
C HIS A 41 -1.13 4.43 -3.79
N VAL A 42 -1.33 3.84 -4.96
CA VAL A 42 -1.38 2.39 -5.15
C VAL A 42 0.05 1.88 -5.23
N VAL A 43 0.42 0.97 -4.34
CA VAL A 43 1.73 0.31 -4.34
C VAL A 43 1.53 -1.05 -4.98
N ALA A 44 2.24 -1.33 -6.08
CA ALA A 44 2.24 -2.66 -6.66
C ALA A 44 2.71 -3.67 -5.59
N PRO A 45 2.00 -4.79 -5.41
CA PRO A 45 2.49 -5.84 -4.54
C PRO A 45 3.87 -6.32 -5.04
N PRO A 46 4.75 -6.80 -4.15
CA PRO A 46 6.00 -7.42 -4.55
C PRO A 46 5.74 -8.50 -5.61
N PRO A 47 6.64 -8.68 -6.61
CA PRO A 47 6.46 -9.74 -7.59
C PRO A 47 6.49 -11.11 -6.87
N ILE A 48 5.37 -11.82 -6.97
CA ILE A 48 5.19 -13.17 -6.43
C ILE A 48 5.52 -14.18 -7.53
N SER A 49 6.23 -15.26 -7.20
CA SER A 49 6.52 -16.36 -8.15
C SER A 49 5.24 -17.12 -8.51
N ASP A 50 5.24 -17.79 -9.65
CA ASP A 50 4.05 -18.54 -10.09
C ASP A 50 3.71 -19.69 -9.12
N GLU A 51 4.71 -20.37 -8.57
CA GLU A 51 4.53 -21.38 -7.50
C GLU A 51 3.81 -20.82 -6.27
N GLN A 52 4.16 -19.60 -5.84
CA GLN A 52 3.51 -18.96 -4.69
C GLN A 52 2.08 -18.54 -5.03
N LYS A 53 1.80 -18.13 -6.26
CA LYS A 53 0.42 -17.87 -6.71
C LYS A 53 -0.42 -19.14 -6.69
N GLU A 54 0.14 -20.26 -7.13
CA GLU A 54 -0.55 -21.56 -7.11
C GLU A 54 -0.89 -21.99 -5.68
N ILE A 55 0.04 -21.82 -4.73
CA ILE A 55 -0.22 -22.11 -3.31
C ILE A 55 -1.37 -21.25 -2.78
N ILE A 56 -1.34 -19.94 -3.06
CA ILE A 56 -2.40 -19.02 -2.64
C ILE A 56 -3.75 -19.42 -3.25
N LEU A 57 -3.78 -19.74 -4.55
CA LEU A 57 -4.98 -20.20 -5.24
C LEU A 57 -5.52 -21.50 -4.64
N GLU A 58 -4.65 -22.45 -4.33
CA GLU A 58 -5.04 -23.70 -3.69
C GLU A 58 -5.66 -23.45 -2.30
N GLU A 59 -5.10 -22.53 -1.53
CA GLU A 59 -5.64 -22.14 -0.22
C GLU A 59 -7.04 -21.52 -0.34
N PHE A 60 -7.25 -20.63 -1.32
CA PHE A 60 -8.57 -20.08 -1.61
C PHE A 60 -9.58 -21.15 -2.04
N HIS A 61 -9.17 -22.09 -2.89
CA HIS A 61 -10.03 -23.22 -3.27
C HIS A 61 -10.40 -24.09 -2.07
N ARG A 62 -9.42 -24.40 -1.21
CA ARG A 62 -9.65 -25.18 0.01
C ARG A 62 -10.61 -24.47 0.95
N ALA A 63 -10.44 -23.16 1.16
CA ALA A 63 -11.35 -22.35 1.96
C ALA A 63 -12.76 -22.33 1.38
N GLY A 64 -12.88 -22.14 0.05
CA GLY A 64 -14.16 -22.19 -0.65
C GLY A 64 -14.87 -23.53 -0.48
N TRP A 65 -14.15 -24.64 -0.66
CA TRP A 65 -14.68 -25.99 -0.45
C TRP A 65 -15.05 -26.25 1.01
N ALA A 66 -14.27 -25.76 1.97
CA ALA A 66 -14.59 -25.90 3.38
C ALA A 66 -15.89 -25.18 3.74
N ILE A 67 -16.09 -23.97 3.22
CA ILE A 67 -17.34 -23.21 3.38
C ILE A 67 -18.49 -23.98 2.73
N TRP A 68 -18.33 -24.44 1.48
CA TRP A 68 -19.35 -25.20 0.77
C TRP A 68 -19.78 -26.46 1.55
N ASN A 69 -18.80 -27.24 2.02
CA ASN A 69 -19.05 -28.46 2.78
C ASN A 69 -19.65 -28.21 4.18
N SER A 70 -19.58 -26.97 4.69
CA SER A 70 -20.22 -26.58 5.94
C SER A 70 -21.71 -26.27 5.79
N LEU A 71 -22.19 -26.05 4.56
CA LEU A 71 -23.59 -25.79 4.27
C LEU A 71 -24.46 -27.05 4.36
N SER A 72 -25.75 -26.87 4.62
CA SER A 72 -26.72 -27.96 4.49
C SER A 72 -26.97 -28.32 3.02
N ILE A 73 -27.46 -29.55 2.78
CA ILE A 73 -27.82 -30.03 1.44
C ILE A 73 -28.85 -29.10 0.78
N GLU A 74 -29.82 -28.57 1.55
CA GLU A 74 -30.85 -27.66 1.04
C GLU A 74 -30.26 -26.33 0.56
N GLU A 75 -29.33 -25.76 1.33
CA GLU A 75 -28.63 -24.52 0.95
C GLU A 75 -27.75 -24.73 -0.29
N GLN A 76 -27.05 -25.86 -0.36
CA GLN A 76 -26.25 -26.21 -1.54
C GLN A 76 -27.10 -26.32 -2.80
N LEU A 77 -28.25 -27.01 -2.72
CA LEU A 77 -29.17 -27.14 -3.85
C LEU A 77 -29.70 -25.78 -4.31
N LYS A 78 -30.13 -24.94 -3.36
CA LYS A 78 -30.61 -23.58 -3.67
C LYS A 78 -29.55 -22.74 -4.37
N LEU A 79 -28.31 -22.73 -3.88
CA LEU A 79 -27.21 -21.97 -4.49
C LEU A 79 -26.88 -22.49 -5.89
N ASN A 80 -26.95 -23.80 -6.12
CA ASN A 80 -26.74 -24.38 -7.45
C ASN A 80 -27.86 -23.97 -8.42
N GLU A 81 -29.12 -23.97 -7.99
CA GLU A 81 -30.26 -23.52 -8.82
C GLU A 81 -30.13 -22.04 -9.20
N GLU A 82 -29.76 -21.17 -8.25
CA GLU A 82 -29.50 -19.75 -8.52
C GLU A 82 -28.36 -19.56 -9.54
N ALA A 83 -27.27 -20.30 -9.40
CA ALA A 83 -26.13 -20.22 -10.31
C ALA A 83 -26.46 -20.71 -11.74
N GLU A 84 -27.29 -21.74 -11.87
CA GLU A 84 -27.74 -22.22 -13.18
C GLU A 84 -28.75 -21.26 -13.83
N ALA A 85 -29.58 -20.58 -13.03
CA ALA A 85 -30.48 -19.55 -13.52
C ALA A 85 -29.74 -18.29 -14.04
N GLU A 86 -28.59 -17.93 -13.45
CA GLU A 86 -27.76 -16.80 -13.92
C GLU A 86 -27.01 -17.13 -15.23
N LYS A 87 -26.72 -18.41 -15.48
CA LYS A 87 -26.05 -18.86 -16.72
C LYS A 87 -27.00 -18.99 -17.92
N ALA A 88 -28.32 -19.00 -17.70
CA ALA A 88 -29.35 -19.18 -18.73
C ALA A 88 -29.77 -17.85 -19.38
#